data_AF-A0A1B8P2I5-F1
#
_entry.id   AF-A0A1B8P2I5-F1
#
_cell.length_a   1.000
_cell.length_b   1.000
_cell.length_c   1.000
_cell.angle_alpha   90.00
_cell.angle_beta   90.00
_cell.angle_gamma   90.00
#
_symmetry.space_group_name_H-M   'P 1'
#
loop_
_entity.id
_entity.type
_entity.pdbx_description
1 polymer ?
#
loop_
_entity_poly.entity_id
_entity_poly.type
_entity_poly.pdbx_seq_one_letter_code
_entity_poly.pdbx_strand_id
1 'polypeptide(L)' 'MLGDRLGGILDVTLSYDTPAPHFWRFLCGQEGVIHLRARHLPVPDWMRDGDYHQDPNYKERFHSWLNALWQAKDAALDSR' A
#
# COMPACT_ATOMS: atom_id res chain seq x y z
N MET A 1 -3.07 -20.83 -1.72
CA MET A 1 -2.76 -20.47 -3.12
C MET A 1 -3.22 -19.05 -3.40
N LEU A 2 -2.34 -18.07 -3.14
CA LEU A 2 -2.58 -16.65 -3.46
C LEU A 2 -1.95 -16.28 -4.83
N GLY A 3 -0.98 -17.07 -5.31
CA GLY A 3 -0.12 -16.76 -6.46
C GLY A 3 -0.81 -16.69 -7.83
N ASP A 4 -1.74 -17.61 -8.14
CA ASP A 4 -2.27 -17.73 -9.51
C ASP A 4 -3.36 -16.71 -9.89
N ARG A 5 -3.88 -15.93 -8.93
CA ARG A 5 -4.98 -14.96 -9.19
C ARG A 5 -4.63 -13.51 -8.91
N LEU A 6 -3.42 -13.23 -8.42
CA LEU A 6 -2.94 -11.86 -8.22
C LEU A 6 -2.44 -11.30 -9.55
N GLY A 7 -3.32 -10.62 -10.30
CA GLY A 7 -2.95 -9.96 -11.55
C GLY A 7 -2.02 -8.75 -11.39
N GLY A 8 -1.78 -8.30 -10.15
CA GLY A 8 -1.06 -7.06 -9.85
C GLY A 8 -1.23 -6.64 -8.39
N ILE A 9 -0.30 -5.82 -7.89
CA ILE A 9 -0.47 -5.15 -6.59
C ILE A 9 -0.81 -3.69 -6.86
N LEU A 10 -2.00 -3.26 -6.46
CA LEU A 10 -2.40 -1.86 -6.54
C LEU A 10 -2.01 -1.16 -5.23
N ASP A 11 -0.98 -0.32 -5.29
CA ASP A 11 -0.56 0.50 -4.16
C ASP A 11 -1.26 1.86 -4.22
N VAL A 12 -2.18 2.07 -3.28
CA VAL A 12 -2.91 3.33 -3.14
C VAL A 12 -2.43 4.04 -1.88
N THR A 13 -2.08 5.32 -2.03
CA THR A 13 -1.72 6.21 -0.94
C THR A 13 -2.66 7.40 -0.96
N LEU A 14 -3.27 7.68 0.18
CA LEU A 14 -4.16 8.81 0.37
C LEU A 14 -3.55 9.73 1.41
N SER A 15 -3.32 10.99 1.06
CA SER A 15 -2.78 12.02 1.94
C SER A 15 -3.79 13.15 2.08
N TYR A 16 -4.05 13.54 3.31
CA TYR A 16 -4.96 14.61 3.67
C TYR A 16 -4.14 15.79 4.20
N ASP A 17 -4.20 16.94 3.53
CA ASP A 17 -3.47 18.14 3.97
C ASP A 17 -4.13 18.79 5.21
N THR A 18 -5.32 18.32 5.61
CA THR A 18 -6.06 18.87 6.75
C THR A 18 -5.62 18.18 8.05
N PRO A 19 -5.08 18.91 9.04
CA PRO A 19 -4.52 18.33 10.28
C PRO A 19 -5.57 17.69 11.22
N ALA A 20 -6.85 17.91 10.98
CA ALA A 20 -7.97 17.30 11.70
C ALA A 20 -9.15 17.07 10.75
N PRO A 21 -9.11 16.00 9.93
CA PRO A 21 -10.20 15.70 9.00
C PRO A 21 -11.45 15.32 9.79
N HIS A 22 -12.54 16.05 9.58
CA HIS A 22 -13.84 15.69 10.15
C HIS A 22 -14.60 14.89 9.12
N PHE A 23 -14.99 13.66 9.45
CA PHE A 23 -15.76 12.80 8.56
C PHE A 23 -17.01 13.50 7.97
N TRP A 24 -17.67 14.34 8.78
CA TRP A 24 -18.80 15.16 8.32
C TRP A 24 -18.42 16.22 7.28
N ARG A 25 -17.23 16.84 7.35
CA ARG A 25 -16.75 17.79 6.34
C ARG A 25 -16.47 17.10 5.01
N PHE A 26 -15.94 15.88 5.05
CA PHE A 26 -15.80 15.02 3.87
C PHE A 26 -17.15 14.73 3.21
N LEU A 27 -18.17 14.30 3.97
CA LEU A 27 -19.52 14.05 3.45
C LEU A 27 -20.19 15.31 2.87
N CYS A 28 -19.89 16.48 3.41
CA CYS A 28 -20.42 17.76 2.95
C CYS A 28 -19.60 18.40 1.82
N GLY A 29 -18.54 17.74 1.31
CA GLY A 29 -17.68 18.29 0.25
C GLY A 29 -16.85 19.50 0.68
N GLN A 30 -16.66 19.69 1.99
CA GLN A 30 -15.93 20.81 2.60
C GLN A 30 -14.54 20.39 3.12
N GLU A 31 -14.09 19.19 2.76
CA GLU A 31 -12.75 18.71 3.10
C GLU A 31 -11.70 19.47 2.29
N GLY A 32 -10.49 19.61 2.85
CA GLY A 32 -9.37 20.23 2.16
C GLY A 32 -8.88 19.40 0.97
N VAL A 33 -7.72 19.78 0.42
CA VAL A 33 -7.12 19.05 -0.69
C VAL A 33 -6.73 17.64 -0.23
N ILE A 34 -7.16 16.64 -1.00
CA ILE A 34 -6.80 15.23 -0.81
C ILE A 34 -5.95 14.81 -1.99
N HIS A 35 -4.76 14.29 -1.70
CA HIS A 35 -3.85 13.78 -2.71
C HIS A 35 -3.98 12.26 -2.77
N LEU A 36 -4.48 11.76 -3.91
CA LEU A 36 -4.50 10.35 -4.23
C LEU A 36 -3.29 10.01 -5.11
N ARG A 37 -2.46 9.08 -4.64
CA ARG A 37 -1.41 8.46 -5.44
C ARG A 37 -1.69 6.98 -5.58
N ALA A 38 -2.14 6.57 -6.76
CA ALA A 38 -2.28 5.17 -7.12
C ALA A 38 -1.16 4.77 -8.07
N ARG A 39 -0.48 3.66 -7.78
CA ARG A 39 0.49 3.05 -8.69
C ARG A 39 0.27 1.55 -8.77
N HIS A 40 0.46 1.02 -9.96
CA HIS A 40 0.48 -0.42 -10.17
C HIS A 40 1.91 -0.92 -9.93
N LEU A 41 2.06 -1.86 -9.00
CA LEU A 41 3.33 -2.51 -8.72
C LEU A 41 3.33 -3.88 -9.41
N PRO A 42 4.42 -4.24 -10.11
CA PRO A 42 4.58 -5.58 -10.64
C PRO A 42 4.62 -6.57 -9.47
N VAL A 43 3.92 -7.69 -9.62
CA VAL A 43 4.02 -8.80 -8.67
C VAL A 43 5.44 -9.34 -8.76
N PRO A 44 6.23 -9.34 -7.67
CA PRO A 44 7.58 -9.89 -7.69
C PRO A 44 7.53 -11.38 -8.05
N ASP A 45 8.48 -11.86 -8.85
CA ASP A 45 8.46 -13.26 -9.34
C ASP A 45 8.43 -14.29 -8.21
N TRP A 46 9.09 -13.99 -7.10
CA TRP A 46 9.10 -14.85 -5.92
C TRP A 46 7.73 -15.03 -5.24
N MET A 47 6.77 -14.15 -5.52
CA MET A 47 5.42 -14.18 -4.92
C MET A 47 4.49 -15.16 -5.66
N ARG A 48 4.84 -15.56 -6.90
CA ARG A 48 4.06 -16.55 -7.68
C ARG A 48 4.19 -17.96 -7.10
N ASP A 49 5.38 -18.33 -6.67
CA ASP A 49 5.73 -19.72 -6.36
C ASP A 49 5.64 -20.08 -4.87
N GLY A 50 5.39 -19.11 -3.99
CA GLY A 50 5.46 -19.31 -2.54
C GLY A 50 4.14 -19.57 -1.85
N ASP A 51 4.14 -20.52 -0.92
CA ASP A 51 2.99 -20.79 -0.04
C ASP A 51 3.05 -19.93 1.22
N TYR A 52 2.27 -18.84 1.24
CA TYR A 52 2.14 -17.96 2.40
C TYR A 52 1.73 -18.69 3.69
N HIS A 53 1.00 -19.79 3.62
CA HIS A 53 0.53 -20.48 4.83
C HIS A 53 1.55 -21.48 5.35
N GLN A 54 2.23 -22.19 4.46
CA GLN A 54 3.06 -23.35 4.79
C GLN A 54 4.56 -23.05 4.84
N ASP A 55 5.03 -21.90 4.35
CA ASP A 55 6.46 -21.54 4.35
C ASP A 55 6.75 -20.32 5.27
N PRO A 56 7.41 -20.54 6.43
CA PRO A 56 7.87 -19.46 7.30
C PRO A 56 8.87 -18.50 6.64
N ASN A 57 9.78 -19.00 5.79
CA ASN A 57 10.76 -18.17 5.10
C ASN A 57 10.08 -17.24 4.09
N TYR A 58 9.03 -17.75 3.43
CA TYR A 58 8.21 -16.92 2.55
C TYR A 58 7.50 -15.80 3.32
N LYS A 59 6.94 -16.09 4.51
CA LYS A 59 6.32 -15.06 5.37
C LYS A 59 7.32 -13.97 5.74
N GLU A 60 8.54 -14.33 6.15
CA GLU A 60 9.58 -13.35 6.49
C GLU A 60 9.98 -12.49 5.29
N ARG A 61 10.15 -13.10 4.12
CA ARG A 61 10.44 -12.38 2.88
C ARG A 61 9.32 -11.42 2.51
N PHE A 62 8.07 -11.86 2.66
CA PHE A 62 6.89 -11.05 2.41
C PHE A 62 6.80 -9.86 3.37
N HIS A 63 7.00 -10.08 4.67
CA HIS A 63 7.04 -9.01 5.68
C HIS A 63 8.16 -8.01 5.38
N SER A 64 9.35 -8.48 5.02
CA SER A 64 10.49 -7.61 4.68
C SER A 64 10.18 -6.74 3.45
N TRP A 65 9.58 -7.33 2.41
CA TRP A 65 9.14 -6.60 1.23
C TRP A 65 8.05 -5.56 1.55
N LEU A 66 7.07 -5.93 2.38
CA LEU A 66 5.99 -5.03 2.80
C LEU A 66 6.53 -3.85 3.61
N ASN A 67 7.47 -4.10 4.52
CA ASN A 67 8.12 -3.05 5.32
C ASN A 67 8.90 -2.07 4.43
N ALA A 68 9.65 -2.57 3.44
CA ALA A 68 10.34 -1.72 2.48
C ALA A 68 9.35 -0.87 1.66
N LEU A 69 8.20 -1.44 1.30
CA LEU A 69 7.14 -0.71 0.61
C LEU A 69 6.58 0.42 1.49
N TRP A 70 6.30 0.16 2.77
CA TRP A 70 5.86 1.20 3.70
C TRP A 70 6.89 2.31 3.89
N GLN A 71 8.16 1.98 4.12
CA GLN A 71 9.23 2.98 4.23
C GLN A 71 9.33 3.88 3.00
N ALA A 72 9.16 3.32 1.80
CA ALA A 72 9.15 4.10 0.58
C ALA A 72 7.93 5.03 0.47
N LYS A 73 6.77 4.63 1.02
CA LYS A 73 5.57 5.48 1.08
C LYS A 73 5.75 6.61 2.09
N ASP A 74 6.29 6.31 3.27
CA ASP A 74 6.59 7.30 4.30
C ASP A 74 7.55 8.36 3.77
N ALA A 75 8.66 7.95 3.14
CA ALA A 75 9.59 8.89 2.51
C ALA A 75 8.93 9.76 1.43
N ALA A 76 8.00 9.19 0.64
CA ALA A 76 7.26 9.95 -0.36
C ALA A 76 6.25 10.95 0.25
N LEU A 77 5.77 10.70 1.46
CA LEU A 77 4.91 11.61 2.22
C LEU A 77 5.72 12.68 2.96
N ASP A 78 6.89 12.33 3.51
CA ASP A 78 7.80 13.22 4.25
C ASP A 78 8.57 14.18 3.34
N SER A 79 8.86 13.79 2.09
CA SER A 79 9.58 14.64 1.13
C SER A 79 8.77 15.84 0.60
N ARG A 80 7.69 16.22 1.28
CA ARG A 80 6.70 17.18 0.82
C ARG A 80 6.63 18.45 1.66
#